data_AF-A0A5N5XR48-F1
#
_entry.id   AF-A0A5N5XR48-F1
#
_cell.length_a   1.000
_cell.length_b   1.000
_cell.length_c   1.000
_cell.angle_alpha   90.00
_cell.angle_beta   90.00
_cell.angle_gamma   90.00
#
_symmetry.space_group_name_H-M   'P 1'
#
loop_
_entity.id
_entity.type
_entity.pdbx_description
1 polymer ?
#
loop_
_entity_poly.entity_id
_entity_poly.type
_entity_poly.pdbx_seq_one_letter_code
_entity_poly.pdbx_strand_id
1 'polypeptide(L)'
;MKVFLLKKMVVISFLLAISFIIEFIFNRFVLNIDCCQSFIKLELLPIILIGFLFGFKLSFFSNLLYVLIHIVIEFAISYQKHSLLTDARNNYKLLFIVLLFIFIIPYLVCSISGFCSFSEKKNFFRKKTFFLIFFSISILQIFSYLIFITILYNNFSDLIFHLIKNFSDFLNINNYYFNYLIYIFLIYNLLSIILNNVIIGFLLFYFLNYFFKQNEYIEYFLD
;
A
#
# COMPACT_ATOMS: atom_id res chain seq x y z
N MET A 1 -5.13 13.26 -29.56
CA MET A 1 -4.70 13.48 -28.16
C MET A 1 -5.78 13.13 -27.12
N LYS A 2 -7.01 13.67 -27.22
CA LYS A 2 -8.08 13.42 -26.23
C LYS A 2 -8.46 11.94 -26.06
N VAL A 3 -8.61 11.19 -27.16
CA VAL A 3 -8.96 9.75 -27.12
C VAL A 3 -7.88 8.91 -26.43
N PHE A 4 -6.60 9.26 -26.58
CA PHE A 4 -5.49 8.56 -25.93
C PHE A 4 -5.46 8.79 -24.42
N LEU A 5 -5.68 10.03 -23.98
CA LEU A 5 -5.82 10.36 -22.55
C LEU A 5 -7.03 9.66 -21.93
N LEU A 6 -8.16 9.62 -22.64
CA LEU A 6 -9.36 8.92 -22.19
C LEU A 6 -9.08 7.42 -22.00
N LYS A 7 -8.43 6.76 -22.97
CA LYS A 7 -8.03 5.35 -22.84
C LYS A 7 -7.16 5.10 -21.61
N LYS A 8 -6.18 5.97 -21.32
CA LYS A 8 -5.35 5.88 -20.11
C LYS A 8 -6.20 5.99 -18.84
N MET A 9 -7.11 6.96 -18.78
CA MET A 9 -8.00 7.14 -17.63
C MET A 9 -8.89 5.91 -17.40
N VAL A 10 -9.43 5.30 -18.45
CA VAL A 10 -10.24 4.08 -18.34
C VAL A 10 -9.42 2.94 -17.74
N VAL A 11 -8.20 2.69 -18.23
CA VAL A 11 -7.34 1.62 -17.68
C VAL A 11 -6.96 1.90 -16.23
N ILE A 12 -6.61 3.14 -15.90
CA ILE A 12 -6.31 3.54 -14.51
C ILE A 12 -7.53 3.31 -13.61
N SER A 13 -8.73 3.72 -14.03
CA SER A 13 -9.95 3.50 -13.24
C SER A 13 -10.25 2.01 -13.04
N PHE A 14 -9.99 1.18 -14.05
CA PHE A 14 -10.16 -0.26 -13.95
C PHE A 14 -9.18 -0.89 -12.97
N LEU A 15 -7.90 -0.50 -13.00
CA LEU A 15 -6.88 -0.95 -12.05
C LEU A 15 -7.21 -0.52 -10.62
N LEU A 16 -7.70 0.71 -10.43
CA LEU A 16 -8.16 1.19 -9.12
C LEU A 16 -9.37 0.40 -8.62
N ALA A 17 -10.33 0.07 -9.48
CA ALA A 17 -11.47 -0.76 -9.11
C ALA A 17 -11.03 -2.17 -8.67
N ILE A 18 -10.07 -2.78 -9.38
CA ILE A 18 -9.48 -4.06 -8.98
C ILE A 18 -8.82 -3.95 -7.60
N SER A 19 -8.07 -2.88 -7.36
CA SER A 19 -7.42 -2.63 -6.06
C SER A 19 -8.45 -2.60 -4.92
N PHE A 20 -9.56 -1.87 -5.10
CA PHE A 20 -10.64 -1.83 -4.13
C PHE A 20 -11.37 -3.16 -3.94
N ILE A 21 -11.57 -3.92 -5.00
CA ILE A 21 -12.15 -5.26 -4.92
C ILE A 21 -11.25 -6.17 -4.08
N ILE A 22 -9.94 -6.13 -4.29
CA ILE A 22 -8.99 -6.91 -3.50
C ILE A 22 -9.03 -6.49 -2.02
N GLU A 23 -8.98 -5.18 -1.73
CA GLU A 23 -8.98 -4.70 -0.35
C GLU A 23 -10.31 -4.98 0.37
N PHE A 24 -11.43 -4.53 -0.19
CA PHE A 24 -12.70 -4.62 0.52
C PHE A 24 -13.33 -6.00 0.42
N ILE A 25 -13.37 -6.61 -0.77
CA ILE A 25 -14.04 -7.91 -0.94
C ILE A 25 -13.16 -9.04 -0.39
N PHE A 26 -11.90 -9.12 -0.79
CA PHE A 26 -11.05 -10.23 -0.35
C PHE A 26 -10.56 -10.06 1.09
N ASN A 27 -9.92 -8.94 1.46
CA ASN A 27 -9.36 -8.84 2.81
C ASN A 27 -10.47 -8.66 3.86
N ARG A 28 -11.42 -7.75 3.64
CA ARG A 28 -12.39 -7.41 4.67
C ARG A 28 -13.58 -8.38 4.74
N PHE A 29 -14.19 -8.76 3.62
CA PHE A 29 -15.37 -9.64 3.66
C PHE A 29 -15.02 -11.12 3.77
N VAL A 30 -14.00 -11.60 3.06
CA VAL A 30 -13.64 -13.03 3.08
C VAL A 30 -12.77 -13.38 4.28
N LEU A 31 -11.72 -12.59 4.55
CA LEU A 31 -10.78 -12.89 5.64
C LEU A 31 -11.18 -12.26 6.98
N ASN A 32 -12.07 -11.26 6.96
CA ASN A 32 -12.54 -10.55 8.17
C ASN A 32 -11.39 -9.92 8.98
N ILE A 33 -10.32 -9.51 8.30
CA ILE A 33 -9.14 -8.86 8.89
C ILE A 33 -9.23 -7.36 8.62
N ASP A 34 -8.96 -6.54 9.64
CA ASP A 34 -8.88 -5.09 9.48
C ASP A 34 -7.68 -4.70 8.59
N CYS A 35 -7.86 -3.68 7.74
CA CYS A 35 -6.84 -3.24 6.76
C CYS A 35 -5.50 -2.81 7.42
N CYS A 36 -5.53 -2.41 8.68
CA CYS A 36 -4.34 -2.06 9.46
C CYS A 36 -3.57 -3.29 9.96
N GLN A 37 -4.22 -4.45 10.05
CA GLN A 37 -3.68 -5.69 10.60
C GLN A 37 -3.32 -6.71 9.51
N SER A 38 -3.73 -6.49 8.26
CA SER A 38 -3.44 -7.41 7.15
C SER A 38 -1.93 -7.51 6.88
N PHE A 39 -1.39 -8.73 6.99
CA PHE A 39 0.04 -8.98 6.76
C PHE A 39 0.46 -8.79 5.30
N ILE A 40 -0.42 -9.13 4.35
CA ILE A 40 -0.17 -9.05 2.91
C ILE A 40 -1.23 -8.13 2.31
N LYS A 41 -0.78 -7.04 1.70
CA LYS A 41 -1.63 -6.02 1.07
C LYS A 41 -1.54 -6.16 -0.45
N LEU A 42 -2.31 -7.11 -0.99
CA LEU A 42 -2.34 -7.40 -2.42
C LEU A 42 -2.92 -6.24 -3.25
N GLU A 43 -3.71 -5.36 -2.64
CA GLU A 43 -4.26 -4.17 -3.30
C GLU A 43 -3.17 -3.22 -3.83
N LEU A 44 -1.95 -3.27 -3.26
CA LEU A 44 -0.81 -2.48 -3.72
C LEU A 44 -0.30 -2.91 -5.10
N LEU A 45 -0.59 -4.13 -5.56
CA LEU A 45 -0.15 -4.63 -6.86
C LEU A 45 -0.69 -3.80 -8.03
N PRO A 46 -2.02 -3.62 -8.20
CA PRO A 46 -2.55 -2.74 -9.25
C PRO A 46 -2.14 -1.27 -9.06
N ILE A 47 -1.96 -0.80 -7.83
CA ILE A 47 -1.53 0.58 -7.52
C ILE A 47 -0.11 0.84 -8.05
N ILE A 48 0.85 -0.05 -7.76
CA ILE A 48 2.23 0.07 -8.23
C ILE A 48 2.29 -0.14 -9.75
N LEU A 49 1.46 -1.02 -10.32
CA LEU A 49 1.38 -1.25 -11.76
C LEU A 49 1.02 0.03 -12.54
N ILE A 50 0.13 0.88 -11.99
CA ILE A 50 -0.22 2.17 -12.61
C ILE A 50 1.03 3.05 -12.79
N GLY A 51 1.94 3.06 -11.81
CA GLY A 51 3.22 3.78 -11.91
C GLY A 51 4.07 3.29 -13.06
N PHE A 52 4.32 1.99 -13.14
CA PHE A 52 5.13 1.41 -14.21
C PHE A 52 4.55 1.69 -15.62
N LEU A 53 3.23 1.64 -15.78
CA LEU A 53 2.57 1.80 -17.07
C LEU A 53 2.39 3.26 -17.52
N PHE A 54 2.04 4.16 -16.59
CA PHE A 54 1.57 5.51 -16.93
C PHE A 54 2.47 6.63 -16.39
N GLY A 55 3.48 6.28 -15.60
CA GLY A 55 4.48 7.19 -15.07
C GLY A 55 4.05 7.94 -13.80
N PHE A 56 5.01 8.68 -13.23
CA PHE A 56 4.90 9.28 -11.90
C PHE A 56 3.67 10.16 -11.72
N LYS A 57 3.39 11.09 -12.66
CA LYS A 57 2.30 12.05 -12.54
C LYS A 57 0.93 11.37 -12.42
N LEU A 58 0.64 10.42 -13.31
CA LEU A 58 -0.66 9.72 -13.31
C LEU A 58 -0.78 8.77 -12.11
N SER A 59 0.32 8.14 -11.70
CA SER A 59 0.34 7.31 -10.48
C SER A 59 0.14 8.13 -9.21
N PHE A 60 0.75 9.30 -9.09
CA PHE A 60 0.55 10.16 -7.92
C PHE A 60 -0.93 10.54 -7.72
N PHE A 61 -1.59 11.03 -8.77
CA PHE A 61 -3.01 11.42 -8.68
C PHE A 61 -3.96 10.24 -8.48
N SER A 62 -3.68 9.09 -9.10
CA SER A 62 -4.50 7.88 -8.90
C SER A 62 -4.33 7.30 -7.50
N ASN A 63 -3.11 7.24 -6.96
CA ASN A 63 -2.88 6.81 -5.58
C ASN A 63 -3.50 7.78 -4.57
N LEU A 64 -3.45 9.09 -4.83
CA LEU A 64 -4.14 10.08 -3.99
C LEU A 64 -5.66 9.86 -4.00
N LEU A 65 -6.25 9.67 -5.19
CA LEU A 65 -7.68 9.39 -5.33
C LEU A 65 -8.07 8.08 -4.65
N TYR A 66 -7.24 7.05 -4.78
CA TYR A 66 -7.40 5.78 -4.07
C TYR A 66 -7.48 6.00 -2.56
N VAL A 67 -6.49 6.70 -2.00
CA VAL A 67 -6.43 6.97 -0.55
C VAL A 67 -7.63 7.77 -0.09
N LEU A 68 -8.07 8.79 -0.84
CA LEU A 68 -9.24 9.60 -0.47
C LEU A 68 -10.51 8.75 -0.41
N ILE A 69 -10.75 7.93 -1.44
CA ILE A 69 -11.91 7.02 -1.46
C ILE A 69 -11.79 6.01 -0.32
N HIS A 70 -10.61 5.43 -0.11
CA HIS A 70 -10.36 4.49 0.98
C HIS A 70 -10.68 5.09 2.35
N ILE A 71 -10.22 6.31 2.62
CA ILE A 71 -10.51 7.04 3.86
C ILE A 71 -12.02 7.25 4.02
N VAL A 72 -12.73 7.69 2.97
CA VAL A 72 -14.18 7.92 3.04
C VAL A 72 -14.94 6.64 3.35
N ILE A 73 -14.58 5.53 2.71
CA ILE A 73 -15.20 4.22 2.95
C ILE A 73 -14.89 3.73 4.37
N GLU A 74 -13.64 3.85 4.82
CA GLU A 74 -13.24 3.43 6.16
C GLU A 74 -13.94 4.27 7.25
N PHE A 75 -14.14 5.57 7.02
CA PHE A 75 -14.99 6.39 7.87
C PHE A 75 -16.43 5.90 7.88
N ALA A 76 -17.02 5.63 6.72
CA ALA A 76 -18.39 5.14 6.62
C ALA A 76 -18.60 3.81 7.34
N ILE A 77 -17.62 2.90 7.29
CA ILE A 77 -17.68 1.58 7.94
C ILE A 77 -17.33 1.65 9.42
N SER A 78 -16.40 2.51 9.83
CA SER A 78 -16.06 2.71 11.26
C SER A 78 -17.23 3.30 12.05
N TYR A 79 -18.18 4.00 11.42
CA TYR A 79 -19.45 4.33 12.06
C TYR A 79 -20.25 3.10 12.52
N GLN A 80 -19.96 1.91 11.98
CA GLN A 80 -20.71 0.67 12.23
C GLN A 80 -19.93 -0.36 13.06
N LYS A 81 -18.60 -0.22 13.26
CA LYS A 81 -17.75 -1.16 14.03
C LYS A 81 -16.61 -0.44 14.78
N HIS A 82 -16.19 -1.00 15.92
CA HIS A 82 -14.98 -0.56 16.64
C HIS A 82 -13.73 -0.81 15.79
N SER A 83 -13.16 0.26 15.23
CA SER A 83 -11.92 0.20 14.45
C SER A 83 -10.96 1.28 14.93
N LEU A 84 -9.69 1.24 14.50
CA LEU A 84 -8.65 2.20 14.88
C LEU A 84 -9.08 3.67 14.67
N LEU A 85 -9.97 3.91 13.72
CA LEU A 85 -10.55 5.22 13.41
C LEU A 85 -11.67 5.65 14.39
N THR A 86 -12.35 4.72 15.07
CA THR A 86 -13.35 5.07 16.10
C THR A 86 -12.69 5.65 17.34
N ASP A 87 -11.58 5.06 17.78
CA ASP A 87 -10.83 5.54 18.95
C ASP A 87 -10.12 6.86 18.64
N ALA A 88 -9.73 7.06 17.38
CA ALA A 88 -9.16 8.30 16.86
C ALA A 88 -10.17 9.46 16.74
N ARG A 89 -11.48 9.17 16.68
CA ARG A 89 -12.52 10.17 16.40
C ARG A 89 -12.56 11.28 17.45
N ASN A 90 -12.28 10.95 18.71
CA ASN A 90 -12.33 11.90 19.81
C ASN A 90 -11.07 12.77 19.89
N ASN A 91 -10.04 12.48 19.09
CA ASN A 91 -8.80 13.25 19.07
C ASN A 91 -8.34 13.57 17.65
N TYR A 92 -8.68 14.78 17.18
CA TYR A 92 -8.31 15.28 15.85
C TYR A 92 -6.81 15.20 15.56
N LYS A 93 -5.94 15.36 16.58
CA LYS A 93 -4.49 15.25 16.42
C LYS A 93 -4.09 13.81 16.07
N LEU A 94 -4.62 12.84 16.79
CA LEU A 94 -4.38 11.42 16.53
C LEU A 94 -4.96 10.98 15.18
N LEU A 95 -6.18 11.42 14.86
CA LEU A 95 -6.82 11.18 13.57
C LEU A 95 -5.93 11.65 12.41
N PHE A 96 -5.42 12.88 12.50
CA PHE A 96 -4.53 13.43 11.49
C PHE A 96 -3.24 12.62 11.34
N ILE A 97 -2.63 12.21 12.45
CA ILE A 97 -1.41 11.39 12.47
C ILE A 97 -1.67 10.02 11.80
N VAL A 98 -2.78 9.36 12.15
CA VAL A 98 -3.17 8.06 11.57
C VAL A 98 -3.38 8.22 10.05
N LEU A 99 -4.16 9.20 9.62
CA LEU A 99 -4.43 9.44 8.20
C LEU A 99 -3.15 9.71 7.42
N LEU A 100 -2.24 10.51 7.97
CA LEU A 100 -1.05 10.92 7.26
C LEU A 100 -0.02 9.79 7.14
N PHE A 101 0.30 9.11 8.23
CA PHE A 101 1.40 8.16 8.27
C PHE A 101 1.03 6.70 7.97
N ILE A 102 -0.24 6.31 8.11
CA ILE A 102 -0.70 4.95 7.75
C ILE A 102 -1.32 4.94 6.34
N PHE A 103 -2.08 5.97 5.98
CA PHE A 103 -2.84 5.97 4.71
C PHE A 103 -2.19 6.82 3.62
N ILE A 104 -1.90 8.09 3.87
CA ILE A 104 -1.45 8.99 2.79
C ILE A 104 -0.03 8.68 2.35
N ILE A 105 0.95 8.72 3.27
CA ILE A 105 2.36 8.55 2.90
C ILE A 105 2.63 7.16 2.31
N PRO A 106 2.24 6.03 2.94
CA PRO A 106 2.64 4.70 2.44
C PRO A 106 2.15 4.39 1.02
N TYR A 107 0.97 4.89 0.63
CA TYR A 107 0.39 4.69 -0.70
C TYR A 107 0.93 5.70 -1.72
N LEU A 108 1.20 6.95 -1.32
CA LEU A 108 1.84 7.92 -2.21
C LEU A 108 3.26 7.52 -2.56
N VAL A 109 4.00 6.89 -1.64
CA VAL A 109 5.34 6.36 -1.89
C VAL A 109 5.35 5.34 -3.04
N CYS A 110 4.28 4.57 -3.24
CA CYS A 110 4.18 3.64 -4.37
C CYS A 110 4.27 4.33 -5.75
N SER A 111 4.01 5.64 -5.83
CA SER A 111 4.14 6.41 -7.06
C SER A 111 5.58 6.52 -7.57
N ILE A 112 6.58 6.26 -6.72
CA ILE A 112 8.00 6.21 -7.10
C ILE A 112 8.26 5.21 -8.23
N SER A 113 7.45 4.14 -8.33
CA SER A 113 7.48 3.21 -9.45
C SER A 113 7.31 3.90 -10.82
N GLY A 114 6.61 5.04 -10.86
CA GLY A 114 6.40 5.82 -12.07
C GLY A 114 7.58 6.69 -12.52
N PHE A 115 8.63 6.86 -11.72
CA PHE A 115 9.89 7.45 -12.24
C PHE A 115 10.55 6.57 -13.30
N CYS A 116 10.17 5.30 -13.30
CA CYS A 116 10.64 4.29 -14.23
C CYS A 116 9.68 4.11 -15.42
N SER A 117 8.87 5.14 -15.71
CA SER A 117 7.89 5.17 -16.79
C SER A 117 8.49 4.64 -18.09
N PHE A 118 7.80 3.66 -18.66
CA PHE A 118 8.21 2.91 -19.85
C PHE A 118 8.27 3.73 -21.15
N SER A 119 7.80 4.98 -21.14
CA SER A 119 7.48 5.73 -22.35
C SER A 119 8.68 6.10 -23.23
N GLU A 120 9.93 5.93 -22.80
CA GLU A 120 11.07 6.50 -23.53
C GLU A 120 12.30 5.61 -23.78
N LYS A 121 12.52 4.45 -23.12
CA LYS A 121 13.81 3.72 -23.29
C LYS A 121 13.70 2.19 -23.24
N LYS A 122 14.10 1.53 -24.34
CA LYS A 122 14.32 0.08 -24.53
C LYS A 122 15.21 -0.60 -23.46
N ASN A 123 15.86 0.16 -22.58
CA ASN A 123 16.86 -0.33 -21.63
C ASN A 123 16.31 -0.57 -20.20
N PHE A 124 15.00 -0.46 -19.97
CA PHE A 124 14.42 -0.41 -18.63
C PHE A 124 14.36 -1.76 -17.90
N PHE A 125 14.53 -2.90 -18.58
CA PHE A 125 14.52 -4.22 -17.95
C PHE A 125 15.81 -4.63 -17.22
N ARG A 126 16.59 -3.65 -16.75
CA ARG A 126 17.70 -3.96 -15.85
C ARG A 126 17.12 -4.31 -14.48
N LYS A 127 17.18 -5.59 -14.12
CA LYS A 127 16.80 -6.12 -12.79
C LYS A 127 17.15 -5.16 -11.63
N LYS A 128 18.33 -4.53 -11.70
CA LYS A 128 18.82 -3.55 -10.71
C LYS A 128 17.89 -2.35 -10.48
N THR A 129 17.35 -1.71 -11.53
CA THR A 129 16.48 -0.54 -11.37
C THR A 129 15.16 -0.93 -10.72
N PHE A 130 14.59 -2.07 -11.14
CA PHE A 130 13.39 -2.63 -10.56
C PHE A 130 13.57 -2.91 -9.04
N PHE A 131 14.64 -3.59 -8.66
CA PHE A 131 14.94 -3.83 -7.24
C PHE A 131 15.13 -2.53 -6.44
N LEU A 132 15.79 -1.52 -7.01
CA LEU A 132 16.02 -0.24 -6.35
C LEU A 132 14.71 0.50 -6.04
N ILE A 133 13.72 0.43 -6.93
CA ILE A 133 12.38 1.00 -6.71
C ILE A 133 11.68 0.34 -5.53
N PHE A 134 11.62 -1.00 -5.50
CA PHE A 134 10.94 -1.69 -4.41
C PHE A 134 11.67 -1.49 -3.08
N PHE A 135 13.00 -1.37 -3.12
CA PHE A 135 13.81 -1.02 -1.96
C PHE A 135 13.56 0.41 -1.47
N SER A 136 13.41 1.39 -2.36
CA SER A 136 13.09 2.77 -1.97
C SER A 136 11.67 2.91 -1.45
N ILE A 137 10.71 2.20 -2.05
CA ILE A 137 9.33 2.12 -1.56
C ILE A 137 9.30 1.55 -0.15
N SER A 138 9.98 0.41 0.09
CA SER A 138 9.96 -0.24 1.39
C SER A 138 10.62 0.61 2.48
N ILE A 139 11.76 1.25 2.19
CA ILE A 139 12.43 2.16 3.13
C ILE A 139 11.49 3.30 3.55
N LEU A 140 10.86 3.98 2.58
CA LEU A 140 10.00 5.12 2.87
C LEU A 140 8.72 4.71 3.62
N GLN A 141 8.16 3.54 3.31
CA GLN A 141 7.05 2.97 4.07
C GLN A 141 7.46 2.66 5.52
N ILE A 142 8.62 2.02 5.71
CA ILE A 142 9.17 1.74 7.05
C ILE A 142 9.36 3.03 7.84
N PHE A 143 9.95 4.07 7.24
CA PHE A 143 10.12 5.37 7.90
C PHE A 143 8.78 5.99 8.31
N SER A 144 7.76 5.92 7.45
CA SER A 144 6.42 6.40 7.77
C SER A 144 5.84 5.71 9.00
N TYR A 145 5.94 4.38 9.07
CA TYR A 145 5.46 3.58 10.19
C TYR A 145 6.27 3.80 11.49
N LEU A 146 7.59 4.00 11.40
CA LEU A 146 8.42 4.32 12.57
C LEU A 146 8.04 5.68 13.16
N ILE A 147 7.81 6.69 12.31
CA ILE A 147 7.35 8.01 12.77
C ILE A 147 5.96 7.89 13.42
N PHE A 148 5.06 7.12 12.82
CA PHE A 148 3.74 6.85 13.41
C PHE A 148 3.83 6.28 14.83
N ILE A 149 4.64 5.24 15.02
CA ILE A 149 4.76 4.53 16.31
C ILE A 149 5.44 5.41 17.36
N THR A 150 6.48 6.15 17.00
CA THR A 150 7.15 7.08 17.93
C THR A 150 6.21 8.20 18.40
N ILE A 151 5.40 8.77 17.50
CA ILE A 151 4.42 9.79 17.84
C ILE A 151 3.30 9.23 18.72
N LEU A 152 2.80 8.03 18.41
CA LEU A 152 1.81 7.37 19.25
C LEU A 152 2.37 7.10 20.65
N TYR A 153 3.58 6.53 20.74
CA TYR A 153 4.20 6.13 22.01
C TYR A 153 4.34 7.30 22.98
N ASN A 154 4.72 8.47 22.45
CA ASN A 154 4.95 9.64 23.27
C ASN A 154 3.66 10.39 23.67
N ASN A 155 2.57 10.26 22.90
CA ASN A 155 1.38 11.11 23.10
C ASN A 155 0.12 10.33 23.53
N PHE A 156 0.06 9.02 23.32
CA PHE A 156 -1.16 8.21 23.41
C PHE A 156 -0.91 6.79 23.96
N SER A 157 -0.34 6.70 25.17
CA SER A 157 0.01 5.42 25.81
C SER A 157 -1.16 4.45 25.91
N ASP A 158 -2.34 4.95 26.28
CA ASP A 158 -3.53 4.12 26.53
C ASP A 158 -4.11 3.53 25.22
N LEU A 159 -3.96 4.27 24.12
CA LEU A 159 -4.46 3.88 22.80
C LEU A 159 -3.54 2.83 22.16
N ILE A 160 -2.23 2.93 22.39
CA ILE A 160 -1.29 1.87 22.05
C ILE A 160 -1.57 0.62 22.87
N PHE A 161 -1.95 0.78 24.14
CA PHE A 161 -2.33 -0.36 24.98
C PHE A 161 -3.50 -1.14 24.39
N HIS A 162 -4.55 -0.44 23.96
CA HIS A 162 -5.67 -1.05 23.26
C HIS A 162 -5.27 -1.70 21.94
N LEU A 163 -4.45 -1.04 21.12
CA LEU A 163 -4.03 -1.58 19.83
C LEU A 163 -3.19 -2.85 19.97
N ILE A 164 -2.28 -2.84 20.92
CA ILE A 164 -1.40 -3.96 21.20
C ILE A 164 -2.17 -5.12 21.82
N LYS A 165 -3.16 -4.83 22.68
CA LYS A 165 -4.02 -5.85 23.25
C LYS A 165 -4.88 -6.52 22.17
N ASN A 166 -5.50 -5.75 21.29
CA ASN A 166 -6.24 -6.31 20.15
C ASN A 166 -5.34 -7.15 19.24
N PHE A 167 -4.09 -6.73 19.05
CA PHE A 167 -3.09 -7.49 18.29
C PHE A 167 -2.63 -8.77 19.00
N SER A 168 -2.42 -8.74 20.32
CA SER A 168 -2.08 -9.94 21.10
C SER A 168 -3.22 -10.95 21.11
N ASP A 169 -4.46 -10.46 21.20
CA ASP A 169 -5.67 -11.29 21.12
C ASP A 169 -5.80 -11.92 19.73
N PHE A 170 -5.51 -11.17 18.66
CA PHE A 170 -5.50 -11.70 17.29
C PHE A 170 -4.45 -12.81 17.08
N LEU A 171 -3.25 -12.66 17.66
CA LEU A 171 -2.18 -13.65 17.55
C LEU A 171 -2.20 -14.72 18.65
N ASN A 172 -3.18 -14.70 19.56
CA ASN A 172 -3.25 -15.56 20.75
C ASN A 172 -1.95 -15.56 21.59
N ILE A 173 -1.30 -14.40 21.72
CA ILE A 173 -0.06 -14.24 22.49
C ILE A 173 -0.40 -13.83 23.93
N ASN A 174 -0.34 -14.77 24.86
CA ASN A 174 -0.51 -14.49 26.29
C ASN A 174 0.80 -13.97 26.91
N ASN A 175 1.12 -12.69 26.69
CA ASN A 175 2.27 -12.04 27.33
C ASN A 175 1.86 -10.79 28.12
N TYR A 176 2.37 -10.68 29.35
CA TYR A 176 2.05 -9.59 30.28
C TYR A 176 2.98 -8.38 30.17
N TYR A 177 4.10 -8.48 29.43
CA TYR A 177 5.07 -7.39 29.29
C TYR A 177 4.73 -6.49 28.11
N PHE A 178 4.19 -5.31 28.40
CA PHE A 178 3.74 -4.34 27.41
C PHE A 178 4.82 -3.91 26.42
N ASN A 179 6.03 -3.61 26.91
CA ASN A 179 7.15 -3.21 26.05
C ASN A 179 7.54 -4.30 25.05
N TYR A 180 7.48 -5.57 25.47
CA TYR A 180 7.79 -6.70 24.59
C TYR A 180 6.77 -6.83 23.46
N LEU A 181 5.48 -6.61 23.75
CA LEU A 181 4.44 -6.63 22.72
C LEU A 181 4.58 -5.47 21.71
N ILE A 182 5.03 -4.27 22.13
CA ILE A 182 5.35 -3.16 21.20
C ILE A 182 6.43 -3.61 20.20
N TYR A 183 7.48 -4.26 20.67
CA TYR A 183 8.55 -4.75 19.80
C TYR A 183 8.06 -5.82 18.82
N ILE A 184 7.21 -6.76 19.26
CA ILE A 184 6.61 -7.75 18.36
C ILE A 184 5.76 -7.07 17.29
N PHE A 185 4.91 -6.11 17.68
CA PHE A 185 4.08 -5.36 16.73
C PHE A 185 4.91 -4.59 15.70
N LEU A 186 6.02 -3.96 16.14
CA LEU A 186 6.98 -3.31 15.26
C LEU A 186 7.60 -4.29 14.27
N ILE A 187 8.13 -5.41 14.76
CA ILE A 187 8.75 -6.45 13.93
C ILE A 187 7.74 -6.99 12.91
N TYR A 188 6.51 -7.24 13.34
CA TYR A 188 5.43 -7.70 12.47
C TYR A 188 5.17 -6.73 11.31
N ASN A 189 5.01 -5.44 11.59
CA ASN A 189 4.77 -4.43 10.56
C ASN A 189 5.96 -4.27 9.60
N LEU A 190 7.20 -4.30 10.13
CA LEU A 190 8.41 -4.23 9.31
C LEU A 190 8.52 -5.44 8.37
N LEU A 191 8.29 -6.65 8.89
CA LEU A 191 8.29 -7.87 8.09
C LEU A 191 7.17 -7.87 7.05
N SER A 192 5.98 -7.41 7.41
CA SER A 192 4.85 -7.25 6.49
C SER A 192 5.22 -6.34 5.32
N ILE A 193 5.79 -5.16 5.58
CA ILE A 193 6.20 -4.22 4.52
C ILE A 193 7.26 -4.84 3.60
N ILE A 194 8.27 -5.49 4.17
CA ILE A 194 9.36 -6.12 3.40
C ILE A 194 8.80 -7.25 2.53
N LEU A 195 8.07 -8.19 3.13
CA LEU A 195 7.53 -9.34 2.43
C LEU A 195 6.54 -8.93 1.35
N ASN A 196 5.66 -7.98 1.64
CA ASN A 196 4.68 -7.53 0.65
C ASN A 196 5.35 -6.89 -0.57
N ASN A 197 6.35 -6.02 -0.36
CA ASN A 197 7.10 -5.43 -1.47
C ASN A 197 7.94 -6.46 -2.24
N VAL A 198 8.46 -7.50 -1.58
CA VAL A 198 9.17 -8.60 -2.25
C VAL A 198 8.21 -9.43 -3.11
N ILE A 199 7.06 -9.83 -2.56
CA ILE A 199 6.05 -10.63 -3.28
C ILE A 199 5.51 -9.86 -4.48
N ILE A 200 5.07 -8.61 -4.25
CA ILE A 200 4.53 -7.76 -5.32
C ILE A 200 5.60 -7.44 -6.36
N GLY A 201 6.83 -7.15 -5.92
CA GLY A 201 7.95 -6.93 -6.81
C GLY A 201 8.23 -8.15 -7.68
N PHE A 202 8.25 -9.35 -7.10
CA PHE A 202 8.42 -10.58 -7.85
C PHE A 202 7.31 -10.77 -8.90
N LEU A 203 6.04 -10.66 -8.49
CA LEU A 203 4.89 -10.80 -9.39
C LEU A 203 4.94 -9.80 -10.55
N LEU A 204 5.18 -8.52 -10.26
CA LEU A 204 5.24 -7.46 -11.25
C LEU A 204 6.45 -7.61 -12.18
N PHE A 205 7.60 -8.05 -11.66
CA PHE A 205 8.78 -8.29 -12.48
C PHE A 205 8.51 -9.34 -13.55
N TYR A 206 7.93 -10.49 -13.18
CA TYR A 206 7.61 -11.56 -14.12
C TYR A 206 6.50 -11.17 -15.08
N PHE A 207 5.42 -10.55 -14.57
CA PHE A 207 4.30 -10.11 -15.39
C PHE A 207 4.73 -9.11 -16.46
N LEU A 208 5.47 -8.07 -16.07
CA LEU A 208 5.98 -7.07 -17.01
C LEU A 208 6.96 -7.71 -17.98
N ASN A 209 7.92 -8.52 -17.51
CA ASN A 209 8.91 -9.17 -18.40
C ASN A 209 8.25 -10.03 -19.48
N TYR A 210 7.20 -10.77 -19.11
CA TYR A 210 6.41 -11.56 -20.06
C TYR A 210 5.69 -10.66 -21.07
N PHE A 211 4.95 -9.65 -20.58
CA PHE A 211 4.19 -8.73 -21.43
C PHE A 211 5.08 -8.02 -22.45
N PHE A 212 6.29 -7.61 -22.04
CA PHE A 212 7.21 -6.89 -22.92
C PHE A 212 7.95 -7.80 -23.91
N LYS A 213 8.41 -8.99 -23.48
CA LYS A 213 8.98 -9.96 -24.42
C LYS A 213 7.99 -10.27 -25.54
N GLN A 214 6.73 -10.48 -25.19
CA GLN A 214 5.69 -10.82 -26.16
C GLN A 214 5.44 -9.69 -27.17
N ASN A 215 5.44 -8.43 -26.73
CA ASN A 215 5.27 -7.28 -27.63
C ASN A 215 6.49 -7.04 -28.53
N GLU A 216 7.72 -7.25 -28.05
CA GLU A 216 8.92 -7.20 -28.90
C GLU A 216 8.84 -8.24 -30.03
N TYR A 217 8.43 -9.48 -29.73
CA TYR A 217 8.25 -10.52 -30.75
C TYR A 217 7.18 -10.17 -31.79
N ILE A 218 6.14 -9.42 -31.41
CA ILE A 218 5.08 -8.99 -32.33
C ILE A 218 5.58 -7.87 -33.25
N GLU A 219 6.37 -6.92 -32.75
CA GLU A 219 6.98 -5.87 -33.59
C GLU A 219 7.97 -6.47 -34.60
N TYR A 220 8.80 -7.45 -34.20
CA TYR A 220 9.73 -8.13 -35.14
C TYR A 220 9.06 -9.00 -36.20
N PHE A 221 7.79 -9.37 -36.04
CA PHE A 221 7.04 -10.16 -37.03
C PHE A 221 6.22 -9.30 -38.00
N LEU A 222 6.09 -8.00 -37.71
CA LEU A 222 5.31 -7.04 -38.49
C LEU A 222 6.19 -6.07 -39.31
N ASP A 223 7.50 -6.10 -39.11
CA ASP A 223 8.54 -5.47 -39.96
C ASP A 223 9.10 -6.48 -40.97
#